data_AF-A0A4R9G8E8-F1
#
_entry.id   AF-A0A4R9G8E8-F1
#
_cell.length_a   1.000
_cell.length_b   1.000
_cell.length_c   1.000
_cell.angle_alpha   90.00
_cell.angle_beta   90.00
_cell.angle_gamma   90.00
#
_symmetry.space_group_name_H-M   'P 1'
#
loop_
_entity.id
_entity.type
_entity.pdbx_description
1 polymer ?
#
loop_
_entity_poly.entity_id
_entity_poly.type
_entity_poly.pdbx_seq_one_letter_code
_entity_poly.pdbx_strand_id
1 'polypeptide(L)'
;MILINSQNPLTETEKSKLSLLEKIFKAPQEAFDLYLRDSLLGRKELLRLHYALWILAPISKISGNVIKIILDWLFSDEVEFTLFSGVFTSFLLYPLILIVVSQLDVVRVFYKKVDRVKGENYPPADVLTVAFLPFSASAVFWILPSPLNLGLIGVSFLYSLYLCFVGMKRVSGSESKETLLFFLVGIAYLLSISLAFTFVYNIIRTLLN
;
A
#
# COMPACT_ATOMS: atom_id res chain seq x y z
N MET A 1 -30.67 -19.67 8.97
CA MET A 1 -30.23 -18.91 10.16
C MET A 1 -28.93 -19.53 10.64
N ILE A 2 -27.78 -19.00 10.22
CA ILE A 2 -26.47 -19.51 10.63
C ILE A 2 -26.18 -18.89 12.00
N LEU A 3 -26.22 -19.71 13.04
CA LEU A 3 -25.75 -19.34 14.37
C LEU A 3 -24.27 -18.99 14.29
N ILE A 4 -23.95 -17.70 14.42
CA ILE A 4 -22.58 -17.23 14.64
C ILE A 4 -22.20 -17.71 16.04
N ASN A 5 -21.46 -18.81 16.09
CA ASN A 5 -21.02 -19.42 17.34
C ASN A 5 -19.96 -18.50 17.99
N SER A 6 -20.36 -17.72 19.00
CA SER A 6 -19.55 -16.69 19.66
C SER A 6 -18.53 -17.25 20.69
N GLN A 7 -18.07 -18.49 20.52
CA GLN A 7 -17.36 -19.23 21.59
C GLN A 7 -16.02 -19.85 21.19
N ASN A 8 -15.40 -19.46 20.07
CA ASN A 8 -13.97 -19.74 19.89
C ASN A 8 -13.17 -18.52 20.38
N PRO A 9 -12.36 -18.64 21.46
CA PRO A 9 -11.45 -17.57 21.83
C PRO A 9 -10.51 -17.32 20.66
N LEU A 10 -10.37 -16.05 20.25
CA LEU A 10 -9.45 -15.64 19.19
C LEU A 10 -8.07 -16.21 19.52
N THR A 11 -7.48 -16.89 18.54
CA THR A 11 -6.10 -17.38 18.64
C THR A 11 -5.16 -16.19 18.88
N GLU A 12 -4.01 -16.41 19.52
CA GLU A 12 -3.01 -15.36 19.76
C GLU A 12 -2.63 -14.62 18.45
N THR A 13 -2.61 -15.34 17.33
CA THR A 13 -2.37 -14.76 16.00
C THR A 13 -3.49 -13.83 15.53
N GLU A 14 -4.75 -14.13 15.84
CA GLU A 14 -5.89 -13.29 15.48
C GLU A 14 -5.97 -12.04 16.35
N LYS A 15 -5.64 -12.14 17.64
CA LYS A 15 -5.51 -10.98 18.53
C LYS A 15 -4.40 -10.03 18.05
N SER A 16 -3.23 -10.57 17.68
CA SER A 16 -2.13 -9.76 17.13
C SER A 16 -2.57 -9.05 15.83
N LYS A 17 -3.23 -9.77 14.91
CA LYS A 17 -3.78 -9.18 13.68
C LYS A 17 -4.80 -8.08 13.93
N LEU A 18 -5.72 -8.27 14.87
CA LEU A 18 -6.76 -7.29 15.19
C LEU A 18 -6.14 -6.03 15.82
N SER A 19 -5.20 -6.20 16.75
CA SER A 19 -4.43 -5.12 17.36
C SER A 19 -3.63 -4.34 16.32
N LEU A 20 -3.00 -5.04 15.37
CA LEU A 20 -2.28 -4.41 14.27
C LEU A 20 -3.23 -3.61 13.36
N LEU A 21 -4.38 -4.17 13.00
CA LEU A 21 -5.38 -3.47 12.19
C LEU A 21 -5.90 -2.20 12.89
N GLU A 22 -6.19 -2.29 14.19
CA GLU A 22 -6.56 -1.12 14.99
C GLU A 22 -5.45 -0.06 14.99
N LYS A 23 -4.20 -0.47 15.22
CA LYS A 23 -3.05 0.44 15.22
C LYS A 23 -2.80 1.07 13.85
N ILE A 24 -3.07 0.38 12.75
CA ILE A 24 -2.90 0.95 11.40
C ILE A 24 -3.76 2.21 11.23
N PHE A 25 -4.99 2.20 11.74
CA PHE A 25 -5.89 3.36 11.64
C PHE A 25 -5.66 4.41 12.73
N LYS A 26 -5.29 4.00 13.96
CA LYS A 26 -5.12 4.91 15.10
C LYS A 26 -3.72 5.51 15.23
N ALA A 27 -2.69 4.66 15.08
CA ALA A 27 -1.29 5.01 15.31
C ALA A 27 -0.39 4.26 14.31
N PRO A 28 -0.36 4.67 13.01
CA PRO A 28 0.28 3.87 11.98
C PRO A 28 1.80 3.72 12.16
N GLN A 29 2.47 4.61 12.89
CA GLN A 29 3.87 4.42 13.28
C GLN A 29 4.06 3.27 14.28
N GLU A 30 3.13 3.10 15.22
CA GLU A 30 3.16 1.99 16.17
C GLU A 30 2.87 0.66 15.48
N ALA A 31 1.98 0.65 14.48
CA ALA A 31 1.74 -0.53 13.65
C ALA A 31 2.99 -0.93 12.86
N PHE A 32 3.69 0.05 12.29
CA PHE A 32 4.97 -0.15 11.62
C PHE A 32 6.03 -0.75 12.57
N ASP A 33 6.18 -0.17 13.76
CA ASP A 33 7.14 -0.65 14.76
C ASP A 33 6.78 -2.03 15.32
N LEU A 34 5.48 -2.32 15.47
CA LEU A 34 5.01 -3.63 15.91
C LEU A 34 5.30 -4.70 14.87
N TYR A 35 5.05 -4.39 13.58
CA TYR A 35 5.34 -5.32 12.49
C TYR A 35 6.84 -5.65 12.39
N LEU A 36 7.71 -4.66 12.56
CA LEU A 36 9.16 -4.88 12.52
C LEU A 36 9.69 -5.73 13.69
N ARG A 37 8.96 -5.82 14.80
CA ARG A 37 9.37 -6.51 16.02
C ARG A 37 8.71 -7.88 16.20
N ASP A 38 7.53 -8.08 15.62
CA ASP A 38 6.75 -9.30 15.80
C ASP A 38 7.17 -10.38 14.80
N SER A 39 7.81 -11.44 15.29
CA SER A 39 8.27 -12.58 14.48
C SER A 39 7.12 -13.43 13.90
N LEU A 40 5.87 -13.21 14.34
CA LEU A 40 4.71 -13.98 13.89
C LEU A 40 4.07 -13.43 12.60
N LEU A 41 4.50 -12.26 12.13
CA LEU A 41 3.96 -11.60 10.95
C LEU A 41 4.91 -11.75 9.75
N GLY A 42 4.66 -12.76 8.92
CA GLY A 42 5.42 -13.04 7.71
C GLY A 42 4.95 -12.28 6.47
N ARG A 43 5.72 -12.35 5.38
CA ARG A 43 5.41 -11.72 4.09
C ARG A 43 4.02 -12.05 3.56
N LYS A 44 3.56 -13.29 3.77
CA LYS A 44 2.24 -13.76 3.31
C LYS A 44 1.12 -13.02 4.04
N GLU A 45 1.28 -12.81 5.34
CA GLU A 45 0.35 -12.10 6.21
C GLU A 45 0.30 -10.61 5.85
N LEU A 46 1.46 -10.00 5.57
CA LEU A 46 1.55 -8.62 5.08
C LEU A 46 0.78 -8.42 3.77
N LEU A 47 1.01 -9.28 2.79
CA LEU A 47 0.31 -9.18 1.49
C LEU A 47 -1.19 -9.37 1.65
N ARG A 48 -1.62 -10.34 2.48
CA ARG A 48 -3.05 -10.52 2.80
C ARG A 48 -3.66 -9.27 3.41
N LEU A 49 -2.93 -8.59 4.29
CA LEU A 49 -3.39 -7.35 4.91
C LEU A 49 -3.51 -6.22 3.88
N HIS A 50 -2.51 -6.04 3.02
CA HIS A 50 -2.59 -5.09 1.91
C HIS A 50 -3.76 -5.38 0.98
N TYR A 51 -3.99 -6.64 0.63
CA TYR A 51 -5.12 -7.03 -0.20
C TYR A 51 -6.47 -6.78 0.47
N ALA A 52 -6.59 -7.07 1.78
CA ALA A 52 -7.79 -6.78 2.54
C ALA A 52 -8.09 -5.28 2.58
N LEU A 53 -7.07 -4.44 2.82
CA LEU A 53 -7.20 -2.99 2.81
C LEU A 53 -7.50 -2.45 1.41
N TRP A 54 -6.88 -3.02 0.38
CA TRP A 54 -7.11 -2.63 -1.02
C TRP A 54 -8.56 -2.84 -1.46
N ILE A 55 -9.18 -3.98 -1.13
CA ILE A 55 -10.57 -4.27 -1.49
C ILE A 55 -11.55 -3.24 -0.90
N LEU A 56 -11.18 -2.57 0.20
CA LEU A 56 -11.99 -1.48 0.75
C LEU A 56 -12.08 -0.30 -0.21
N ALA A 57 -11.11 -0.06 -1.09
CA ALA A 57 -11.12 1.10 -1.99
C ALA A 57 -12.34 1.15 -2.93
N PRO A 58 -12.62 0.11 -3.75
CA PRO A 58 -13.82 0.10 -4.59
C PRO A 58 -15.10 0.08 -3.76
N ILE A 59 -15.12 -0.59 -2.60
CA ILE A 59 -16.29 -0.62 -1.70
C ILE A 59 -16.59 0.80 -1.19
N SER A 60 -15.60 1.45 -0.58
CA SER A 60 -15.68 2.82 -0.10
C SER A 60 -16.04 3.78 -1.22
N LYS A 61 -15.52 3.60 -2.43
CA LYS A 61 -15.87 4.46 -3.56
C LYS A 61 -17.34 4.32 -3.98
N ILE A 62 -17.84 3.08 -4.09
CA ILE A 62 -19.25 2.83 -4.39
C ILE A 62 -20.12 3.43 -3.28
N SER A 63 -19.78 3.20 -2.00
CA SER A 63 -20.50 3.78 -0.86
C SER A 63 -20.51 5.32 -0.91
N GLY A 64 -19.38 5.95 -1.20
CA GLY A 64 -19.29 7.40 -1.36
C GLY A 64 -20.15 7.94 -2.51
N ASN A 65 -20.18 7.23 -3.63
CA ASN A 65 -21.04 7.59 -4.76
C ASN A 65 -22.54 7.43 -4.42
N VAL A 66 -22.92 6.39 -3.68
CA VAL A 66 -24.30 6.23 -3.17
C VAL A 66 -24.67 7.39 -2.24
N ILE A 67 -23.81 7.74 -1.29
CA ILE A 67 -24.03 8.88 -0.39
C ILE A 67 -24.21 10.16 -1.20
N LYS A 68 -23.35 10.40 -2.21
CA LYS A 68 -23.46 11.56 -3.10
C LYS A 68 -24.82 11.58 -3.81
N ILE A 69 -25.23 10.48 -4.44
CA ILE A 69 -26.52 10.39 -5.15
C ILE A 69 -27.70 10.67 -4.21
N ILE A 70 -27.67 10.14 -2.98
CA ILE A 70 -28.73 10.41 -1.98
C ILE A 70 -28.75 11.89 -1.60
N LEU A 71 -27.59 12.51 -1.39
CA LEU A 71 -27.50 13.94 -1.08
C LEU A 71 -27.98 14.80 -2.26
N ASP A 72 -27.57 14.47 -3.48
CA ASP A 72 -28.02 15.18 -4.69
C ASP A 72 -29.55 15.06 -4.83
N TRP A 73 -30.14 13.90 -4.52
CA TRP A 73 -31.59 13.74 -4.56
C TRP A 73 -32.35 14.55 -3.50
N LEU A 74 -31.72 14.86 -2.36
CA LEU A 74 -32.31 15.67 -1.29
C LEU A 74 -32.14 17.18 -1.49
N PHE A 75 -31.07 17.60 -2.16
CA PHE A 75 -30.62 18.99 -2.16
C PHE A 75 -30.41 19.61 -3.56
N SER A 76 -30.50 18.84 -4.65
CA SER A 76 -30.23 19.30 -6.02
C SER A 76 -31.38 18.97 -6.97
N ASP A 77 -31.62 19.87 -7.93
CA ASP A 77 -32.64 19.69 -8.98
C ASP A 77 -32.20 18.72 -10.09
N GLU A 78 -30.89 18.49 -10.21
CA GLU A 78 -30.29 17.57 -11.18
C GLU A 78 -29.56 16.44 -10.44
N VAL A 79 -29.91 15.20 -10.75
CA VAL A 79 -29.28 14.00 -10.16
C VAL A 79 -28.51 13.26 -11.24
N GLU A 80 -27.18 13.27 -11.12
CA GLU A 80 -26.31 12.47 -11.96
C GLU A 80 -26.10 11.07 -11.36
N PHE A 81 -26.60 10.04 -12.04
CA PHE A 81 -26.43 8.65 -11.63
C PHE A 81 -25.04 8.10 -12.01
N THR A 82 -24.01 8.51 -11.28
CA THR A 82 -22.62 8.10 -11.55
C THR A 82 -22.09 7.07 -10.54
N LEU A 83 -22.81 5.96 -10.34
CA LEU A 83 -22.47 4.96 -9.31
C LEU A 83 -21.06 4.37 -9.46
N PHE A 84 -20.62 4.10 -10.68
CA PHE A 84 -19.32 3.48 -10.96
C PHE A 84 -18.19 4.47 -11.26
N SER A 85 -18.46 5.78 -11.20
CA SER A 85 -17.44 6.79 -11.48
C SER A 85 -16.28 6.67 -10.50
N GLY A 86 -15.06 6.59 -11.02
CA GLY A 86 -13.81 6.48 -10.24
C GLY A 86 -13.56 5.11 -9.58
N VAL A 87 -14.45 4.12 -9.70
CA VAL A 87 -14.27 2.79 -9.09
C VAL A 87 -13.05 2.09 -9.66
N PHE A 88 -12.88 2.12 -10.98
CA PHE A 88 -11.71 1.52 -11.65
C PHE A 88 -10.39 2.13 -11.17
N THR A 89 -10.34 3.47 -11.06
CA THR A 89 -9.16 4.18 -10.52
C THR A 89 -8.88 3.78 -9.07
N SER A 90 -9.92 3.73 -8.23
CA SER A 90 -9.79 3.30 -6.82
C SER A 90 -9.29 1.86 -6.70
N PHE A 91 -9.66 1.00 -7.65
CA PHE A 91 -9.23 -0.38 -7.71
C PHE A 91 -7.78 -0.51 -8.19
N LEU A 92 -7.35 0.22 -9.22
CA LEU A 92 -5.99 0.06 -9.76
C LEU A 92 -4.88 0.76 -8.96
N LEU A 93 -5.19 1.85 -8.27
CA LEU A 93 -4.17 2.70 -7.63
C LEU A 93 -3.29 1.93 -6.63
N TYR A 94 -3.90 1.16 -5.75
CA TYR A 94 -3.21 0.43 -4.68
C TYR A 94 -2.30 -0.70 -5.17
N PRO A 95 -2.76 -1.66 -6.01
CA PRO A 95 -1.90 -2.74 -6.49
C PRO A 95 -0.73 -2.20 -7.32
N LEU A 96 -0.93 -1.14 -8.11
CA LEU A 96 0.16 -0.52 -8.86
C LEU A 96 1.25 0.03 -7.93
N ILE A 97 0.87 0.77 -6.89
CA ILE A 97 1.83 1.31 -5.92
C ILE A 97 2.48 0.19 -5.11
N LEU A 98 1.73 -0.84 -4.70
CA LEU A 98 2.29 -1.99 -3.98
C LEU A 98 3.30 -2.78 -4.81
N ILE A 99 3.06 -2.95 -6.10
CA ILE A 99 4.02 -3.57 -7.01
C ILE A 99 5.31 -2.74 -7.03
N VAL A 100 5.20 -1.42 -7.21
CA VAL A 100 6.35 -0.51 -7.23
C VAL A 100 7.16 -0.63 -5.93
N VAL A 101 6.50 -0.53 -4.78
CA VAL A 101 7.16 -0.58 -3.47
C VAL A 101 7.77 -1.95 -3.20
N SER A 102 7.09 -3.03 -3.57
CA SER A 102 7.62 -4.39 -3.43
C SER A 102 8.87 -4.61 -4.30
N GLN A 103 8.90 -4.06 -5.53
CA GLN A 103 10.11 -4.09 -6.36
C GLN A 103 11.25 -3.28 -5.73
N LEU A 104 10.96 -2.11 -5.16
CA LEU A 104 11.96 -1.32 -4.43
C LEU A 104 12.52 -2.09 -3.22
N ASP A 105 11.68 -2.84 -2.48
CA ASP A 105 12.15 -3.70 -1.39
C ASP A 105 13.13 -4.77 -1.88
N VAL A 106 12.84 -5.39 -3.04
CA VAL A 106 13.74 -6.35 -3.68
C VAL A 106 15.07 -5.68 -4.03
N VAL A 107 15.04 -4.50 -4.67
CA VAL A 107 16.25 -3.73 -5.00
C VAL A 107 17.04 -3.36 -3.74
N ARG A 108 16.37 -3.02 -2.63
CA ARG A 108 17.04 -2.68 -1.37
C ARG A 108 17.94 -3.80 -0.87
N VAL A 109 17.48 -5.04 -0.96
CA VAL A 109 18.25 -6.23 -0.55
C VAL A 109 19.54 -6.37 -1.36
N PHE A 110 19.53 -5.99 -2.65
CA PHE A 110 20.71 -6.05 -3.52
C PHE A 110 21.58 -4.78 -3.45
N TYR A 111 20.98 -3.63 -3.14
CA TYR A 111 21.66 -2.34 -3.08
C TYR A 111 22.71 -2.30 -1.97
N LYS A 112 22.37 -2.81 -0.78
CA LYS A 112 23.40 -3.18 0.18
C LYS A 112 24.06 -4.45 -0.34
N LYS A 113 25.27 -4.34 -0.88
CA LYS A 113 26.14 -5.48 -1.20
C LYS A 113 26.34 -6.32 0.07
N VAL A 114 25.43 -7.25 0.36
CA VAL A 114 25.62 -8.23 1.43
C VAL A 114 26.81 -9.07 0.99
N ASP A 115 27.92 -8.88 1.71
CA ASP A 115 29.15 -9.60 1.45
C ASP A 115 28.91 -11.05 1.85
N ARG A 116 28.49 -11.88 0.87
CA ARG A 116 28.08 -13.29 1.08
C ARG A 116 29.14 -14.13 1.78
N VAL A 117 30.40 -13.66 1.76
CA VAL A 117 31.56 -14.31 2.38
C VAL A 117 31.62 -14.08 3.90
N LYS A 118 30.96 -13.03 4.42
CA LYS A 118 30.98 -12.65 5.85
C LYS A 118 29.87 -13.28 6.70
N GLY A 119 28.99 -14.08 6.11
CA GLY A 119 27.88 -14.71 6.85
C GLY A 119 26.89 -13.70 7.45
N GLU A 120 26.84 -12.48 6.93
CA GLU A 120 25.91 -11.46 7.40
C GLU A 120 24.47 -11.86 7.09
N ASN A 121 23.59 -11.77 8.11
CA ASN A 121 22.16 -12.02 7.95
C ASN A 121 21.58 -11.04 6.90
N TYR A 122 20.82 -11.57 5.94
CA TYR A 122 20.13 -10.75 4.95
C TYR A 122 19.24 -9.71 5.66
N PRO A 123 19.24 -8.44 5.21
CA PRO A 123 18.34 -7.43 5.76
C PRO A 123 16.89 -7.91 5.58
N PRO A 124 16.03 -7.76 6.61
CA PRO A 124 14.69 -8.34 6.59
C PRO A 124 13.92 -7.82 5.39
N ALA A 125 13.41 -8.73 4.57
CA ALA A 125 12.63 -8.38 3.38
C ALA A 125 11.38 -7.57 3.78
N ASP A 126 10.89 -6.73 2.88
CA ASP A 126 9.57 -6.07 2.96
C ASP A 126 9.45 -4.80 3.86
N VAL A 127 10.53 -4.19 4.38
CA VAL A 127 10.43 -2.96 5.22
C VAL A 127 9.67 -1.82 4.51
N LEU A 128 9.90 -1.61 3.20
CA LEU A 128 9.22 -0.54 2.46
C LEU A 128 7.74 -0.87 2.26
N THR A 129 7.44 -2.14 2.01
CA THR A 129 6.07 -2.65 1.86
C THR A 129 5.29 -2.47 3.16
N VAL A 130 5.91 -2.79 4.31
CA VAL A 130 5.33 -2.54 5.64
C VAL A 130 5.07 -1.04 5.87
N ALA A 131 6.01 -0.17 5.48
CA ALA A 131 5.85 1.28 5.57
C ALA A 131 4.67 1.81 4.73
N PHE A 132 4.20 1.05 3.74
CA PHE A 132 3.05 1.37 2.89
C PHE A 132 1.69 0.86 3.40
N LEU A 133 1.63 0.29 4.60
CA LEU A 133 0.36 -0.05 5.26
C LEU A 133 -0.57 1.15 5.46
N PRO A 134 -0.09 2.33 5.92
CA PRO A 134 -0.94 3.52 6.06
C PRO A 134 -1.53 3.98 4.73
N PHE A 135 -0.72 3.94 3.65
CA PHE A 135 -1.23 4.21 2.31
C PHE A 135 -2.34 3.24 1.93
N SER A 136 -2.16 1.94 2.17
CA SER A 136 -3.21 0.94 1.88
C SER A 136 -4.47 1.16 2.71
N ALA A 137 -4.32 1.57 3.98
CA ALA A 137 -5.43 1.89 4.86
C ALA A 137 -6.22 3.13 4.41
N SER A 138 -5.59 4.05 3.68
CA SER A 138 -6.24 5.24 3.11
C SER A 138 -7.34 4.90 2.08
N ALA A 139 -7.47 3.63 1.67
CA ALA A 139 -8.58 3.11 0.88
C ALA A 139 -9.96 3.52 1.40
N VAL A 140 -10.12 3.64 2.71
CA VAL A 140 -11.39 4.07 3.33
C VAL A 140 -11.80 5.48 2.95
N PHE A 141 -10.84 6.37 2.64
CA PHE A 141 -11.13 7.77 2.31
C PHE A 141 -11.77 7.96 0.94
N TRP A 142 -11.82 6.93 0.10
CA TRP A 142 -12.58 6.96 -1.16
C TRP A 142 -14.09 7.20 -0.97
N ILE A 143 -14.60 7.02 0.26
CA ILE A 143 -15.98 7.37 0.63
C ILE A 143 -16.26 8.87 0.58
N LEU A 144 -15.22 9.69 0.77
CA LEU A 144 -15.36 11.14 0.79
C LEU A 144 -15.45 11.69 -0.65
N PRO A 145 -16.10 12.85 -0.84
CA PRO A 145 -16.12 13.53 -2.12
C PRO A 145 -14.72 14.04 -2.50
N SER A 146 -14.50 14.22 -3.81
CA SER A 146 -13.33 14.94 -4.32
C SER A 146 -13.46 16.44 -4.00
N PRO A 147 -12.38 17.16 -3.64
CA PRO A 147 -10.97 16.72 -3.59
C PRO A 147 -10.51 16.13 -2.25
N LEU A 148 -11.39 16.07 -1.24
CA LEU A 148 -11.03 15.64 0.12
C LEU A 148 -10.45 14.22 0.17
N ASN A 149 -11.05 13.30 -0.58
CA ASN A 149 -10.54 11.92 -0.69
C ASN A 149 -9.09 11.88 -1.19
N LEU A 150 -8.79 12.54 -2.30
CA LEU A 150 -7.45 12.58 -2.90
C LEU A 150 -6.44 13.27 -1.98
N GLY A 151 -6.86 14.33 -1.28
CA GLY A 151 -6.03 15.01 -0.28
C GLY A 151 -5.58 14.07 0.83
N LEU A 152 -6.53 13.35 1.45
CA LEU A 152 -6.21 12.42 2.54
C LEU A 152 -5.41 11.21 2.07
N ILE A 153 -5.73 10.64 0.90
CA ILE A 153 -4.93 9.57 0.28
C ILE A 153 -3.49 10.05 0.01
N GLY A 154 -3.34 11.28 -0.49
CA GLY A 154 -2.03 11.91 -0.71
C GLY A 154 -1.23 12.10 0.58
N VAL A 155 -1.87 12.56 1.66
CA VAL A 155 -1.23 12.65 2.98
C VAL A 155 -0.78 11.27 3.47
N SER A 156 -1.61 10.24 3.35
CA SER A 156 -1.23 8.87 3.72
C SER A 156 -0.07 8.33 2.86
N PHE A 157 -0.02 8.67 1.57
CA PHE A 157 1.09 8.32 0.69
C PHE A 157 2.40 8.97 1.14
N LEU A 158 2.39 10.29 1.39
CA LEU A 158 3.56 11.02 1.89
C LEU A 158 4.02 10.49 3.25
N TYR A 159 3.08 10.15 4.12
CA TYR A 159 3.38 9.55 5.41
C TYR A 159 4.03 8.17 5.28
N SER A 160 3.56 7.33 4.34
CA SER A 160 4.21 6.06 4.01
C SER A 160 5.62 6.23 3.45
N LEU A 161 5.86 7.25 2.61
CA LEU A 161 7.21 7.59 2.17
C LEU A 161 8.11 7.99 3.34
N TYR A 162 7.61 8.80 4.27
CA TYR A 162 8.33 9.14 5.50
C TYR A 162 8.68 7.88 6.32
N LEU A 163 7.75 6.94 6.48
CA LEU A 163 8.02 5.66 7.16
C LEU A 163 9.07 4.82 6.43
N CYS A 164 9.14 4.88 5.10
CA CYS A 164 10.23 4.24 4.37
C CYS A 164 11.61 4.82 4.77
N PHE A 165 11.74 6.14 4.90
CA PHE A 165 12.98 6.76 5.38
C PHE A 165 13.32 6.30 6.81
N VAL A 166 12.32 6.27 7.70
CA VAL A 166 12.49 5.79 9.07
C VAL A 166 12.91 4.31 9.08
N GLY A 167 12.27 3.47 8.28
CA GLY A 167 12.57 2.05 8.14
C GLY A 167 13.97 1.78 7.61
N MET A 168 14.38 2.49 6.55
CA MET A 168 15.73 2.42 6.00
C MET A 168 16.79 2.77 7.06
N LYS A 169 16.57 3.85 7.82
CA LYS A 169 17.48 4.26 8.89
C LYS A 169 17.53 3.23 10.03
N ARG A 170 16.38 2.73 10.49
CA ARG A 170 16.29 1.83 11.66
C ARG A 170 16.78 0.42 11.37
N VAL A 171 16.37 -0.15 10.23
CA VAL A 171 16.64 -1.54 9.87
C VAL A 171 17.96 -1.68 9.14
N SER A 172 18.23 -0.77 8.20
CA SER A 172 19.44 -0.83 7.39
C SER A 172 20.56 0.06 7.93
N GLY A 173 20.33 0.88 8.97
CA GLY A 173 21.35 1.80 9.46
C GLY A 173 21.77 2.85 8.43
N SER A 174 20.97 3.05 7.36
CA SER A 174 21.33 3.91 6.24
C SER A 174 21.26 5.38 6.63
N GLU A 175 22.23 6.16 6.14
CA GLU A 175 22.19 7.61 6.28
C GLU A 175 21.12 8.23 5.38
N SER A 176 20.73 9.48 5.66
CA SER A 176 19.72 10.20 4.87
C SER A 176 20.14 10.36 3.40
N LYS A 177 21.44 10.63 3.15
CA LYS A 177 22.00 10.74 1.79
C LYS A 177 21.94 9.42 1.04
N GLU A 178 22.31 8.32 1.70
CA GLU A 178 22.25 6.98 1.11
C GLU A 178 20.81 6.57 0.78
N THR A 179 19.87 6.92 1.66
CA THR A 179 18.45 6.63 1.44
C THR A 179 17.92 7.39 0.22
N LEU A 180 18.28 8.66 0.06
CA LEU A 180 17.94 9.44 -1.12
C LEU A 180 18.58 8.85 -2.39
N LEU A 181 19.85 8.46 -2.33
CA LEU A 181 20.53 7.82 -3.47
C LEU A 181 19.88 6.48 -3.85
N PHE A 182 19.48 5.69 -2.85
CA PHE A 182 18.71 4.47 -3.07
C PHE A 182 17.40 4.74 -3.81
N PHE A 183 16.62 5.76 -3.43
CA PHE A 183 15.39 6.10 -4.14
C PHE A 183 15.66 6.57 -5.57
N LEU A 184 16.72 7.36 -5.81
CA LEU A 184 17.11 7.76 -7.18
C LEU A 184 17.48 6.55 -8.04
N VAL A 185 18.28 5.62 -7.51
CA VAL A 185 18.62 4.36 -8.19
C VAL A 185 17.38 3.51 -8.43
N GLY A 186 16.48 3.42 -7.44
CA GLY A 186 15.20 2.72 -7.55
C GLY A 186 14.31 3.31 -8.64
N ILE A 187 14.21 4.64 -8.72
CA ILE A 187 13.46 5.32 -9.80
C ILE A 187 14.10 5.02 -11.16
N ALA A 188 15.43 5.09 -11.29
CA ALA A 188 16.11 4.75 -12.53
C ALA A 188 15.86 3.29 -12.95
N TYR A 189 15.85 2.37 -11.98
CA TYR A 189 15.51 0.97 -12.20
C TYR A 189 14.07 0.79 -12.71
N LEU A 190 13.10 1.44 -12.08
CA LEU A 190 11.69 1.38 -12.49
C LEU A 190 11.47 1.99 -13.88
N LEU A 191 12.14 3.11 -14.17
CA LEU A 191 12.12 3.74 -15.50
C LEU A 191 12.73 2.81 -16.57
N SER A 192 13.79 2.08 -16.24
CA SER A 192 14.41 1.11 -17.16
C SER A 192 13.45 -0.05 -17.47
N ILE A 193 12.73 -0.55 -16.47
CA ILE A 193 11.68 -1.56 -16.68
C ILE A 193 10.56 -0.98 -17.57
N SER A 194 10.10 0.22 -17.26
CA SER A 194 9.05 0.89 -18.04
C SER A 194 9.46 1.07 -19.50
N LEU A 195 10.71 1.46 -19.75
CA LEU A 195 11.28 1.61 -21.10
C LEU A 195 11.23 0.29 -21.88
N ALA A 196 11.55 -0.84 -21.24
CA ALA A 196 11.47 -2.16 -21.88
C ALA A 196 10.04 -2.49 -22.34
N PHE A 197 9.02 -2.20 -21.51
CA PHE A 197 7.62 -2.37 -21.91
C PHE A 197 7.23 -1.45 -23.07
N THR A 198 7.67 -0.19 -23.06
CA THR A 198 7.42 0.75 -24.17
C THR A 198 8.08 0.28 -25.47
N PHE A 199 9.28 -0.27 -25.40
CA PHE A 199 9.98 -0.83 -26.55
C PHE A 199 9.22 -2.04 -27.14
N VAL A 200 8.80 -2.98 -26.29
CA VAL A 200 7.99 -4.15 -26.71
C VAL A 200 6.66 -3.71 -27.33
N TYR A 201 5.96 -2.77 -26.69
CA TYR A 201 4.72 -2.20 -27.23
C TYR A 201 4.93 -1.60 -28.63
N ASN A 202 6.00 -0.84 -28.82
CA ASN A 202 6.32 -0.24 -30.12
C ASN A 202 6.65 -1.28 -31.19
N ILE A 203 7.36 -2.37 -30.84
CA ILE A 203 7.58 -3.49 -31.76
C ILE A 203 6.26 -4.11 -32.19
N ILE A 204 5.40 -4.46 -31.23
CA ILE A 204 4.10 -5.08 -31.50
C ILE A 204 3.25 -4.16 -32.39
N ARG A 205 3.18 -2.86 -32.06
CA ARG A 205 2.47 -1.87 -32.85
C ARG A 205 3.00 -1.78 -34.28
N THR A 206 4.32 -1.83 -34.46
CA THR A 206 4.95 -1.73 -35.78
C THR A 206 4.75 -3.00 -36.62
N LEU A 207 4.64 -4.18 -35.98
CA LEU A 207 4.39 -5.45 -36.68
C LEU A 207 2.91 -5.67 -37.04
N LEU A 208 1.99 -5.06 -36.27
CA LEU A 208 0.53 -5.20 -36.48
C LEU A 208 -0.08 -4.11 -37.38
N ASN A 209 0.65 -3.02 -37.63
CA ASN A 209 0.30 -1.98 -38.61
C ASN A 209 1.02 -2.23 -39.93
#